data_AF-A0A4V1ALN0-F1
#
_entry.id   AF-A0A4V1ALN0-F1
#
_cell.length_a   1.000
_cell.length_b   1.000
_cell.length_c   1.000
_cell.angle_alpha   90.00
_cell.angle_beta   90.00
_cell.angle_gamma   90.00
#
_symmetry.space_group_name_H-M   'P 1'
#
loop_
_entity.id
_entity.type
_entity.pdbx_description
1 polymer ?
#
loop_
_entity_poly.entity_id
_entity_poly.type
_entity_poly.pdbx_seq_one_letter_code
_entity_poly.pdbx_strand_id
1 'polypeptide(L)' 'MTAKDTQSIKVIKADVAKKDFASARKTTEELEARHTNDDLNMNITDIINALANKDAQGANIAIEAFEKWYDTNVNY' A
#
# COMPACT_ATOMS: atom_id res chain seq x y z
N MET A 1 -12.32 -6.08 -0.16
CA MET A 1 -11.38 -5.31 0.68
C MET A 1 -12.04 -4.98 2.00
N THR A 2 -11.35 -5.14 3.14
CA THR A 2 -11.94 -4.71 4.41
C THR A 2 -11.99 -3.17 4.46
N ALA A 3 -12.96 -2.61 5.20
CA ALA A 3 -13.07 -1.16 5.36
C ALA A 3 -11.78 -0.54 5.95
N LYS A 4 -11.07 -1.27 6.82
CA LYS A 4 -9.79 -0.83 7.39
C LYS A 4 -8.68 -0.77 6.35
N ASP A 5 -8.60 -1.75 5.45
CA ASP A 5 -7.57 -1.75 4.39
C ASP A 5 -7.81 -0.64 3.38
N THR A 6 -9.06 -0.44 2.96
CA THR A 6 -9.43 0.69 2.11
C THR A 6 -9.08 2.03 2.76
N GLN A 7 -9.28 2.15 4.08
CA GLN A 7 -8.90 3.35 4.81
C GLN A 7 -7.38 3.54 4.86
N SER A 8 -6.60 2.48 5.13
CA SER A 8 -5.14 2.53 5.09
C SER A 8 -4.62 2.98 3.72
N ILE A 9 -5.14 2.41 2.62
CA ILE A 9 -4.73 2.82 1.27
C ILE A 9 -5.02 4.31 1.02
N LYS A 10 -6.19 4.80 1.42
CA LYS A 10 -6.53 6.23 1.29
C LYS A 10 -5.55 7.12 2.06
N VAL A 11 -5.17 6.72 3.27
CA VAL A 11 -4.17 7.44 4.09
C VAL A 11 -2.81 7.42 3.41
N ILE A 12 -2.34 6.24 2.98
CA ILE A 12 -1.06 6.09 2.27
C ILE A 12 -1.01 7.01 1.04
N LYS A 13 -2.04 7.00 0.19
CA LYS A 13 -2.14 7.89 -0.98
C LYS A 13 -2.09 9.37 -0.60
N ALA A 14 -2.82 9.77 0.44
CA ALA A 14 -2.83 11.15 0.90
C ALA A 14 -1.45 11.59 1.42
N ASP A 15 -0.75 10.71 2.13
CA ASP A 15 0.58 10.99 2.67
C ASP A 15 1.64 11.02 1.55
N VAL A 16 1.58 10.11 0.58
CA VAL A 16 2.41 10.15 -0.64
C VAL A 16 2.20 11.47 -1.40
N ALA A 17 0.96 11.91 -1.56
CA ALA A 17 0.64 13.18 -2.23
C ALA A 17 1.21 14.40 -1.49
N LYS A 18 1.25 14.35 -0.14
CA LYS A 18 1.91 15.36 0.70
C LYS A 18 3.42 15.21 0.78
N LYS A 19 4.00 14.18 0.15
CA LYS A 19 5.42 13.76 0.27
C LYS A 19 5.82 13.38 1.70
N ASP A 20 4.87 12.96 2.53
CA ASP A 20 5.12 12.39 3.85
C ASP A 20 5.35 10.88 3.74
N PHE A 21 6.51 10.50 3.21
CA PHE A 21 6.86 9.10 2.98
C PHE A 21 7.02 8.29 4.28
N ALA A 22 7.31 8.96 5.41
CA ALA A 22 7.45 8.29 6.69
C ALA A 22 6.09 7.84 7.23
N SER A 23 5.08 8.72 7.22
CA SER A 23 3.71 8.38 7.62
C SER A 23 3.08 7.36 6.67
N ALA A 24 3.30 7.54 5.36
CA ALA A 24 2.87 6.57 4.36
C ALA A 24 3.48 5.19 4.63
N ARG A 25 4.81 5.12 4.86
CA ARG A 25 5.51 3.86 5.11
C ARG A 25 5.01 3.16 6.36
N LYS A 26 4.85 3.91 7.46
CA LYS A 26 4.30 3.35 8.70
C LYS A 26 2.92 2.73 8.46
N THR A 27 2.05 3.44 7.75
CA THR A 27 0.69 2.94 7.45
C THR A 27 0.73 1.71 6.54
N THR A 28 1.69 1.65 5.61
CA THR A 28 1.93 0.49 4.74
C THR A 28 2.44 -0.71 5.52
N GLU A 29 3.38 -0.54 6.45
CA GLU A 29 3.87 -1.60 7.36
C GLU A 29 2.76 -2.10 8.28
N GLU A 30 1.89 -1.20 8.79
CA GLU A 30 0.70 -1.59 9.55
C GLU A 30 -0.32 -2.36 8.70
N LEU A 31 -0.42 -2.03 7.40
CA LEU A 31 -1.23 -2.77 6.45
C LEU A 31 -0.64 -4.17 6.22
N GLU A 32 0.66 -4.26 5.97
CA GLU A 32 1.42 -5.53 5.85
C GLU A 32 1.16 -6.45 7.04
N ALA A 33 1.33 -5.95 8.26
CA ALA A 33 1.20 -6.74 9.48
C ALA A 33 -0.20 -7.34 9.69
N ARG A 34 -1.24 -6.81 9.03
CA ARG A 34 -2.60 -7.36 9.10
C ARG A 34 -2.87 -8.47 8.09
N HIS A 35 -2.01 -8.64 7.10
CA HIS A 35 -2.18 -9.61 6.02
C HIS A 35 -1.08 -10.66 6.10
N THR A 36 -1.45 -11.91 6.36
CA THR A 36 -0.52 -13.04 6.41
C THR A 36 -0.53 -13.87 5.12
N ASN A 37 -1.07 -13.32 4.03
CA ASN A 37 -1.10 -13.98 2.72
C ASN A 37 0.11 -13.50 1.90
N ASP A 38 0.94 -14.44 1.44
CA ASP A 38 2.19 -14.16 0.72
C ASP A 38 1.99 -13.32 -0.54
N ASP A 39 0.87 -13.50 -1.27
CA ASP A 39 0.59 -12.71 -2.48
C ASP A 39 0.26 -11.23 -2.17
N LEU A 40 -0.27 -10.96 -0.97
CA LEU A 40 -0.49 -9.60 -0.47
C LEU A 40 0.85 -8.95 -0.09
N ASN A 41 1.76 -9.71 0.50
CA ASN A 41 3.05 -9.21 0.98
C ASN A 41 3.99 -8.80 -0.17
N MET A 42 3.96 -9.49 -1.31
CA MET A 42 4.78 -9.10 -2.48
C MET A 42 4.42 -7.70 -3.00
N ASN A 43 3.12 -7.39 -3.13
CA ASN A 43 2.68 -6.07 -3.61
C ASN A 43 2.90 -4.95 -2.59
N ILE A 44 2.80 -5.27 -1.29
CA ILE A 44 3.08 -4.30 -0.22
C ILE A 44 4.57 -3.97 -0.15
N THR A 45 5.45 -4.96 -0.39
CA THR A 45 6.90 -4.75 -0.42
C THR A 45 7.31 -3.70 -1.46
N ASP A 46 6.69 -3.71 -2.65
CA ASP A 46 6.95 -2.71 -3.69
C ASP A 46 6.56 -1.29 -3.25
N ILE A 47 5.44 -1.16 -2.53
CA ILE A 47 5.02 0.11 -1.93
C ILE A 47 6.09 0.57 -0.91
N ILE A 48 6.52 -0.32 -0.01
CA ILE A 48 7.55 0.00 1.01
C ILE A 48 8.85 0.45 0.35
N ASN A 49 9.30 -0.23 -0.70
CA ASN A 49 10.53 0.10 -1.43
C ASN A 49 10.42 1.46 -2.14
N ALA A 50 9.31 1.74 -2.81
CA ALA A 50 9.10 3.03 -3.45
C ALA A 50 9.06 4.19 -2.43
N LEU A 51 8.38 3.97 -1.30
CA LEU A 51 8.35 4.94 -0.19
C LEU A 51 9.75 5.15 0.42
N ALA A 52 10.55 4.09 0.57
CA ALA A 52 11.93 4.17 1.05
C ALA A 52 12.81 5.03 0.13
N ASN A 53 12.61 4.90 -1.18
CA ASN A 53 13.32 5.67 -2.21
C ASN A 53 12.76 7.08 -2.42
N LYS A 54 11.74 7.49 -1.66
CA LYS A 54 11.02 8.77 -1.82
C LYS A 54 10.44 8.96 -3.24
N ASP A 55 10.12 7.85 -3.90
CA ASP A 55 9.52 7.84 -5.22
C ASP A 55 8.00 7.86 -5.10
N ALA A 56 7.43 9.07 -5.17
CA ALA A 56 5.99 9.24 -5.12
C ALA A 56 5.26 8.61 -6.32
N GLN A 57 5.89 8.58 -7.49
CA GLN A 57 5.28 8.01 -8.69
C GLN A 57 5.27 6.49 -8.59
N GLY A 58 6.42 5.88 -8.25
CA GLY A 58 6.53 4.45 -8.01
C GLY A 58 5.60 3.98 -6.89
N ALA A 59 5.48 4.76 -5.80
CA ALA A 59 4.57 4.43 -4.71
C ALA A 59 3.11 4.43 -5.17
N ASN A 60 2.69 5.42 -5.95
CA ASN A 60 1.33 5.45 -6.50
C ASN A 60 1.06 4.27 -7.44
N ILE A 61 2.00 3.94 -8.32
CA ILE A 61 1.88 2.78 -9.23
C ILE A 61 1.76 1.48 -8.43
N ALA A 62 2.59 1.29 -7.41
CA ALA A 62 2.56 0.11 -6.55
C ALA A 62 1.23 0.01 -5.77
N ILE A 63 0.71 1.15 -5.28
CA ILE A 63 -0.59 1.20 -4.60
C ILE A 63 -1.74 0.85 -5.56
N GLU A 64 -1.73 1.36 -6.79
CA GLU A 64 -2.75 1.02 -7.80
C GLU A 64 -2.69 -0.46 -8.20
N ALA A 65 -1.48 -1.02 -8.35
CA ALA A 65 -1.28 -2.44 -8.60
C ALA A 65 -1.82 -3.30 -7.46
N PHE A 66 -1.56 -2.89 -6.21
CA PHE A 66 -2.08 -3.53 -5.01
C PHE A 66 -3.62 -3.51 -4.96
N GLU A 67 -4.25 -2.35 -5.20
CA GLU A 67 -5.71 -2.24 -5.24
C GLU A 67 -6.32 -3.17 -6.30
N LYS A 68 -5.73 -3.22 -7.49
CA LYS A 68 -6.19 -4.07 -8.59
C LYS A 68 -6.03 -5.56 -8.27
N TRP A 69 -4.89 -5.96 -7.71
CA TRP A 69 -4.67 -7.33 -7.26
C TRP A 69 -5.69 -7.73 -6.19
N TYR A 70 -5.93 -6.86 -5.21
CA TYR A 70 -6.86 -7.13 -4.12
C TYR A 70 -8.29 -7.33 -4.66
N ASP A 71 -8.73 -6.45 -5.55
CA ASP A 71 -10.06 -6.53 -6.15
C ASP A 71 -10.23 -7.81 -6.99
N THR A 72 -9.15 -8.28 -7.62
CA THR A 72 -9.17 -9.50 -8.42
C THR A 72 -9.15 -10.78 -7.58
N ASN A 73 -8.37 -10.82 -6.49
CA ASN A 73 -8.03 -12.07 -5.80
C ASN A 73 -8.71 -12.26 -4.44
N VAL A 74 -9.25 -11.20 -3.83
CA VAL A 74 -9.87 -11.27 -2.49
C VAL A 74 -11.38 -11.04 -2.54
N ASN A 75 -11.90 -10.38 -3.58
CA ASN A 75 -13.34 -10.15 -3.76
C ASN A 75 -14.04 -11.23 -4.61
N TYR A 76 -13.35 -12.31 -5.01
CA TYR A 76 -13.92 -13.46 -5.75
C TYR A 76 -13.78 -14.78 -4.99
#